data_AF-A0A1E3KSS1-F1
#
_entry.id   AF-A0A1E3KSS1-F1
#
_cell.length_a   1.000
_cell.length_b   1.000
_cell.length_c   1.000
_cell.angle_alpha   90.00
_cell.angle_beta   90.00
_cell.angle_gamma   90.00
#
_symmetry.space_group_name_H-M   'P 1'
#
loop_
_entity.id
_entity.type
_entity.pdbx_description
1 polymer ?
#
loop_
_entity_poly.entity_id
_entity_poly.type
_entity_poly.pdbx_seq_one_letter_code
_entity_poly.pdbx_strand_id
1 'polypeptide(L)'
;MISSPLMEVTDVGDYLKLGACTAVMAQPILTDALASGPSIATQTGIGVVYNLVKYTAPAFIFGILYTTTRLTLNQTALTYTDYLRQQWHALFIPTIWWTAIYLILMPQLQQGSQYHDWRGFLWQFVNGNAAPHLWYNTMMLQFIILMPLFWALGRWCQSRPRRGWIVFGGTTLVAVLWLWFYDQQVFHGPHSRDWYLLDRLFISFQIFGFYGM
;
A
#
# COMPACT_ATOMS: atom_id res chain seq x y z
N MET A 1 -13.81 11.19 38.79
CA MET A 1 -12.39 11.29 38.44
C MET A 1 -12.33 11.14 36.92
N ILE A 2 -12.32 12.27 36.20
CA ILE A 2 -12.37 12.31 34.74
C ILE A 2 -10.96 11.91 34.29
N SER A 3 -10.82 10.72 33.71
CA SER A 3 -9.60 10.30 33.04
C SER A 3 -9.24 11.34 31.98
N SER A 4 -8.08 11.99 32.13
CA SER A 4 -7.52 12.81 31.06
C SER A 4 -7.48 11.98 29.77
N PRO A 5 -7.82 12.54 28.60
CA PRO A 5 -7.51 11.86 27.35
C PRO A 5 -6.01 11.62 27.35
N LEU A 6 -5.58 10.37 27.28
CA LEU A 6 -4.18 10.04 27.04
C LEU A 6 -3.79 10.85 25.81
N MET A 7 -2.87 11.81 25.95
CA MET A 7 -2.31 12.52 24.79
C MET A 7 -1.90 11.45 23.79
N GLU A 8 -2.53 11.46 22.62
CA GLU A 8 -2.16 10.57 21.53
C GLU A 8 -0.75 11.00 21.10
N VAL A 9 0.26 10.31 21.64
CA VAL A 9 1.65 10.63 21.37
C VAL A 9 1.93 10.22 19.93
N THR A 10 2.27 11.21 19.10
CA THR A 10 2.70 11.00 17.70
C THR A 10 3.79 9.93 17.66
N ASP A 11 3.58 8.90 16.84
CA ASP A 11 4.54 7.81 16.69
C ASP A 11 5.33 7.91 15.37
N VAL A 12 6.36 7.07 15.24
CA VAL A 12 7.20 7.00 14.03
C VAL A 12 6.36 6.70 12.79
N GLY A 13 5.31 5.90 12.92
CA GLY A 13 4.36 5.60 11.85
C GLY A 13 3.60 6.84 11.39
N ASP A 14 3.25 7.77 12.29
CA ASP A 14 2.57 9.02 11.92
C ASP A 14 3.48 9.96 11.11
N TYR A 15 4.75 10.09 11.50
CA TYR A 15 5.73 10.84 10.71
C TYR A 15 5.94 10.20 9.33
N LEU A 16 5.98 8.87 9.29
CA LEU A 16 6.15 8.13 8.04
C LEU A 16 4.91 8.28 7.14
N LYS A 17 3.70 8.26 7.70
CA LYS A 17 2.45 8.52 6.98
C LYS A 17 2.45 9.92 6.37
N LEU A 18 2.81 10.94 7.15
CA LEU A 18 2.87 12.33 6.67
C LEU A 18 3.85 12.46 5.50
N GLY A 19 5.10 12.03 5.70
CA GLY A 19 6.14 12.12 4.67
C GLY A 19 5.78 11.36 3.40
N ALA A 20 5.21 10.16 3.54
CA ALA A 20 4.80 9.36 2.40
C ALA A 20 3.60 9.96 1.64
N CYS A 21 2.59 10.48 2.34
CA CYS A 21 1.47 11.17 1.70
C CYS A 21 1.93 12.40 0.93
N THR A 22 2.79 13.23 1.53
CA THR A 22 3.36 14.41 0.85
C THR A 22 4.13 14.00 -0.41
N ALA A 23 4.95 12.96 -0.31
CA ALA A 23 5.69 12.44 -1.45
C ALA A 23 4.74 11.92 -2.55
N VAL A 24 3.76 11.08 -2.23
CA VAL A 24 2.80 10.56 -3.22
C VAL A 24 2.06 11.70 -3.94
N MET A 25 1.67 12.75 -3.23
CA MET A 25 1.05 13.94 -3.84
C MET A 25 1.98 14.71 -4.78
N ALA A 26 3.30 14.58 -4.65
CA ALA A 26 4.26 15.19 -5.58
C ALA A 26 4.35 14.42 -6.91
N GLN A 27 3.94 13.15 -6.99
CA GLN A 27 4.08 12.34 -8.20
C GLN A 27 3.36 12.93 -9.43
N PRO A 28 2.09 13.39 -9.35
CA PRO A 28 1.42 14.01 -10.49
C PRO A 28 2.11 15.29 -10.95
N ILE A 29 2.60 16.12 -10.01
CA ILE A 29 3.32 17.36 -10.30
C ILE A 29 4.61 17.07 -11.06
N LEU A 30 5.39 16.08 -10.60
CA LEU A 30 6.63 15.66 -11.26
C LEU A 30 6.35 15.06 -12.64
N THR A 31 5.23 14.34 -12.79
CA THR A 31 4.80 13.77 -14.09
C THR A 31 4.44 14.87 -15.07
N ASP A 32 3.69 15.89 -14.63
CA ASP A 32 3.34 17.05 -15.44
C ASP A 32 4.58 17.87 -15.84
N ALA A 33 5.50 18.07 -14.89
CA ALA A 33 6.78 18.73 -15.16
C ALA A 33 7.60 17.99 -16.23
N LEU A 34 7.60 16.65 -16.25
CA LEU A 34 8.23 15.86 -17.32
C LEU A 34 7.52 16.02 -18.67
N ALA A 35 6.19 16.15 -18.66
CA ALA A 35 5.39 16.35 -19.87
C ALA A 35 5.65 17.70 -20.57
N SER A 36 6.18 18.69 -19.84
CA SER A 36 6.55 20.01 -20.39
C SER A 36 7.78 20.01 -21.32
N GLY A 37 8.45 18.87 -21.51
CA GLY A 37 9.64 18.75 -22.35
C GLY A 37 10.88 19.48 -21.82
N PRO A 38 11.28 19.30 -20.55
CA PRO A 38 12.43 20.00 -19.97
C PRO A 38 13.77 19.52 -20.56
N SER A 39 14.84 20.29 -20.33
CA SER A 39 16.20 19.89 -20.75
C SER A 39 16.60 18.52 -20.16
N ILE A 40 17.51 17.80 -20.81
CA ILE A 40 17.97 16.46 -20.38
C ILE A 40 18.46 16.47 -18.92
N ALA A 41 19.18 17.52 -18.50
CA ALA A 41 19.68 17.66 -17.14
C ALA A 41 18.53 17.79 -16.13
N THR A 42 17.54 18.63 -16.44
CA THR A 42 16.33 18.82 -15.63
C THR A 42 15.46 17.55 -15.61
N GLN A 43 15.30 16.89 -16.75
CA GLN A 43 14.57 15.63 -16.88
C GLN A 43 15.19 14.53 -16.00
N THR A 44 16.52 14.44 -16.00
CA THR A 44 17.26 13.51 -15.13
C THR A 44 17.02 13.82 -13.66
N GLY A 45 17.11 15.10 -13.28
CA GLY A 45 16.83 15.54 -11.91
C GLY A 45 15.41 15.19 -11.47
N ILE A 46 14.41 15.52 -12.28
CA ILE A 46 13.00 15.18 -12.00
C ILE A 46 12.80 13.66 -11.93
N GLY A 47 13.42 12.89 -12.83
CA GLY A 47 13.35 11.44 -12.84
C GLY A 47 13.94 10.79 -11.57
N VAL A 48 15.05 11.31 -11.05
CA VAL A 48 15.62 10.85 -9.77
C VAL A 48 14.66 11.13 -8.62
N VAL A 49 14.13 12.36 -8.53
CA VAL A 49 13.18 12.72 -7.46
C VAL A 49 11.90 11.90 -7.58
N TYR A 50 11.38 11.70 -8.79
CA TYR A 50 10.20 10.87 -9.05
C TYR A 50 10.40 9.44 -8.56
N ASN A 51 11.56 8.83 -8.85
CA ASN A 51 11.87 7.48 -8.39
C ASN A 51 11.99 7.39 -6.87
N LEU A 52 12.62 8.38 -6.22
CA LEU A 52 12.69 8.43 -4.75
C LEU A 52 11.29 8.52 -4.12
N VAL A 53 10.48 9.43 -4.65
CA VAL A 53 9.09 9.63 -4.23
C VAL A 53 8.24 8.38 -4.48
N LYS A 54 8.48 7.64 -5.57
CA LYS A 54 7.73 6.41 -5.89
C LYS A 54 7.89 5.33 -4.82
N TYR A 55 9.02 5.26 -4.14
CA TYR A 55 9.27 4.27 -3.09
C TYR A 55 8.80 4.71 -1.70
N THR A 56 8.15 5.87 -1.55
CA THR A 56 7.59 6.29 -0.25
C THR A 56 6.26 5.63 0.08
N ALA A 57 5.52 5.14 -0.92
CA ALA A 57 4.26 4.45 -0.68
C ALA A 57 4.42 3.10 0.05
N PRO A 58 5.45 2.27 -0.23
CA PRO A 58 5.82 1.18 0.66
C PRO A 58 6.09 1.59 2.11
N ALA A 59 6.71 2.75 2.32
CA ALA A 59 6.89 3.33 3.66
C ALA A 59 5.54 3.72 4.30
N PHE A 60 4.57 4.22 3.52
CA PHE A 60 3.20 4.45 4.02
C PHE A 60 2.55 3.17 4.56
N ILE A 61 2.64 2.07 3.80
CA ILE A 61 2.10 0.75 4.21
C ILE A 61 2.76 0.30 5.50
N PHE A 62 4.09 0.39 5.59
CA PHE A 62 4.84 0.09 6.81
C PHE A 62 4.33 0.91 7.99
N GLY A 63 4.17 2.23 7.82
CA GLY A 63 3.74 3.14 8.88
C GLY A 63 2.34 2.82 9.40
N ILE A 64 1.38 2.52 8.50
CA ILE A 64 0.04 2.09 8.90
C ILE A 64 0.07 0.78 9.65
N LEU A 65 0.79 -0.22 9.14
CA LEU A 65 0.85 -1.56 9.75
C LEU A 65 1.54 -1.49 11.11
N TYR A 66 2.57 -0.67 11.25
CA TYR A 66 3.26 -0.41 12.51
C TYR A 66 2.34 0.21 13.56
N THR A 67 1.72 1.36 13.25
CA THR A 67 0.81 2.00 14.20
C THR A 67 -0.37 1.08 14.52
N THR A 68 -0.94 0.43 13.51
CA THR A 68 -2.12 -0.43 13.70
C THR A 68 -1.78 -1.64 14.54
N THR A 69 -0.70 -2.36 14.23
CA THR A 69 -0.25 -3.51 15.02
C THR A 69 0.04 -3.08 16.46
N ARG A 70 0.79 -1.99 16.68
CA ARG A 70 1.10 -1.48 18.02
C ARG A 70 -0.16 -1.20 18.84
N LEU A 71 -1.18 -0.59 18.22
CA LEU A 71 -2.42 -0.22 18.91
C LEU A 71 -3.37 -1.41 19.12
N THR A 72 -3.39 -2.39 18.22
CA THR A 72 -4.41 -3.46 18.20
C THR A 72 -3.92 -4.81 18.74
N LEU A 73 -2.62 -5.11 18.68
CA LEU A 73 -2.08 -6.45 18.96
C LEU A 73 -2.39 -6.95 20.37
N ASN A 74 -2.28 -6.06 21.35
CA ASN A 74 -2.49 -6.34 22.78
C ASN A 74 -3.93 -6.05 23.25
N GLN A 75 -4.82 -5.58 22.37
CA GLN A 75 -6.22 -5.36 22.70
C GLN A 75 -7.01 -6.67 22.60
N THR A 76 -7.07 -7.41 23.70
CA THR A 76 -7.76 -8.71 23.76
C THR A 76 -9.28 -8.62 23.55
N ALA A 77 -9.87 -7.45 23.81
CA ALA A 77 -11.29 -7.19 23.59
C ALA A 77 -11.64 -6.75 22.16
N LEU A 78 -10.64 -6.40 21.32
CA LEU A 78 -10.89 -5.95 19.95
C LEU A 78 -11.22 -7.16 19.07
N THR A 79 -12.46 -7.23 18.58
CA THR A 79 -12.81 -8.24 17.58
C THR A 79 -12.40 -7.79 16.18
N TYR A 80 -12.21 -8.74 15.27
CA TYR A 80 -11.93 -8.41 13.87
C TYR A 80 -13.03 -7.56 13.23
N THR A 81 -14.29 -7.79 13.62
CA THR A 81 -15.44 -6.99 13.16
C THR A 81 -15.34 -5.54 13.63
N ASP A 82 -14.95 -5.31 14.89
CA ASP A 82 -14.77 -3.95 15.41
C ASP A 82 -13.63 -3.23 14.68
N TYR A 83 -12.53 -3.94 14.41
CA TYR A 83 -11.43 -3.44 13.60
C TYR A 83 -11.89 -3.06 12.19
N LEU A 84 -12.63 -3.93 11.49
CA LEU A 84 -13.15 -3.63 10.16
C LEU A 84 -14.11 -2.44 10.17
N ARG A 85 -14.93 -2.27 11.22
CA ARG A 85 -15.82 -1.12 11.35
C ARG A 85 -15.03 0.19 11.51
N GLN A 86 -13.92 0.17 12.24
CA GLN A 86 -13.03 1.33 12.34
C GLN A 86 -12.38 1.65 10.99
N GLN A 87 -11.87 0.65 10.29
CA GLN A 87 -11.25 0.83 8.98
C GLN A 87 -12.25 1.20 7.88
N TRP A 88 -13.53 0.87 8.04
CA TRP A 88 -14.59 1.19 7.08
C TRP A 88 -14.65 2.69 6.77
N HIS A 89 -14.72 3.51 7.82
CA HIS A 89 -14.78 4.96 7.69
C HIS A 89 -13.44 5.58 7.32
N ALA A 90 -12.34 4.99 7.81
CA ALA A 90 -11.00 5.51 7.55
C ALA A 90 -10.52 5.24 6.12
N LEU A 91 -10.80 4.06 5.55
CA LEU A 91 -10.13 3.57 4.34
C LEU A 91 -11.10 3.08 3.25
N PHE A 92 -12.15 2.31 3.60
CA PHE A 92 -13.07 1.79 2.59
C PHE A 92 -13.92 2.88 1.95
N ILE A 93 -14.57 3.73 2.76
CA ILE A 93 -15.41 4.82 2.26
C ILE A 93 -14.61 5.75 1.34
N PRO A 94 -13.46 6.31 1.75
CA PRO A 94 -12.65 7.14 0.86
C PRO A 94 -12.23 6.42 -0.41
N THR A 95 -11.84 5.14 -0.33
CA THR A 95 -11.44 4.36 -1.51
C THR A 95 -12.59 4.23 -2.51
N ILE A 96 -13.81 3.93 -2.04
CA ILE A 96 -14.99 3.82 -2.89
C ILE A 96 -15.31 5.17 -3.55
N TRP A 97 -15.37 6.25 -2.76
CA TRP A 97 -15.69 7.59 -3.27
C TRP A 97 -14.68 8.10 -4.29
N TRP A 98 -13.38 8.02 -3.97
CA TRP A 98 -12.34 8.48 -4.89
C TRP A 98 -12.31 7.65 -6.16
N THR A 99 -12.42 6.33 -6.06
CA THR A 99 -12.50 5.48 -7.26
C THR A 99 -13.69 5.86 -8.13
N ALA A 100 -14.87 6.07 -7.55
CA ALA A 100 -16.05 6.50 -8.29
C ALA A 100 -15.85 7.88 -8.95
N ILE A 101 -15.27 8.84 -8.21
CA ILE A 101 -14.94 10.18 -8.74
C ILE A 101 -14.00 10.07 -9.94
N TYR A 102 -12.93 9.27 -9.86
CA TYR A 102 -12.00 9.12 -10.97
C TYR A 102 -12.64 8.44 -12.18
N LEU A 103 -13.44 7.41 -11.98
CA LEU A 103 -14.09 6.72 -13.09
C LEU A 103 -15.15 7.59 -13.78
N ILE A 104 -15.91 8.40 -13.03
CA ILE A 104 -17.03 9.17 -13.56
C ILE A 104 -16.60 10.56 -14.06
N LEU A 105 -15.80 11.29 -13.27
CA LEU A 105 -15.45 12.68 -13.55
C LEU A 105 -14.12 12.83 -14.28
N MET A 106 -13.22 11.85 -14.15
CA MET A 106 -11.88 11.90 -14.77
C MET A 106 -11.49 10.58 -15.46
N PRO A 107 -12.35 10.01 -16.32
CA PRO A 107 -12.12 8.70 -16.94
C PRO A 107 -10.82 8.64 -17.75
N GLN A 108 -10.30 9.78 -18.21
CA GLN A 108 -9.03 9.91 -18.91
C GLN A 108 -7.80 9.52 -18.07
N LEU A 109 -7.92 9.47 -16.74
CA LEU A 109 -6.82 9.10 -15.84
C LEU A 109 -6.68 7.59 -15.64
N GLN A 110 -7.59 6.79 -16.21
CA GLN A 110 -7.51 5.34 -16.13
C GLN A 110 -6.22 4.80 -16.75
N GLN A 111 -5.64 3.80 -16.09
CA GLN A 111 -4.43 3.11 -16.55
C GLN A 111 -4.78 1.73 -17.13
N GLY A 112 -4.04 1.33 -18.16
CA GLY A 112 -4.28 0.05 -18.84
C GLY A 112 -5.58 0.03 -19.62
N SER A 113 -6.39 -1.02 -19.45
CA SER A 113 -7.66 -1.17 -20.15
C SER A 113 -8.76 -0.31 -19.52
N GLN A 114 -9.25 0.68 -20.26
CA GLN A 114 -10.41 1.47 -19.86
C GLN A 114 -11.66 0.59 -19.77
N TYR A 115 -12.55 0.87 -18.80
CA TYR A 115 -13.82 0.15 -18.72
C TYR A 115 -14.74 0.53 -19.89
N HIS A 116 -15.38 -0.47 -20.48
CA HIS A 116 -16.40 -0.28 -21.53
C HIS A 116 -17.74 -0.90 -21.15
N ASP A 117 -17.76 -1.69 -20.07
CA ASP A 117 -18.92 -2.41 -19.57
C ASP A 117 -18.98 -2.32 -18.03
N TRP A 118 -20.10 -2.76 -17.46
CA TRP A 118 -20.31 -2.73 -16.01
C TRP A 118 -19.32 -3.62 -15.25
N ARG A 119 -18.87 -4.73 -15.86
CA ARG A 119 -17.86 -5.60 -15.25
C ARG A 119 -16.50 -4.92 -15.20
N GLY A 120 -16.08 -4.28 -16.29
CA GLY A 120 -14.88 -3.45 -16.32
C GLY A 120 -14.94 -2.32 -15.30
N PHE A 121 -16.10 -1.67 -15.16
CA PHE A 121 -16.29 -0.61 -14.17
C PHE A 121 -16.06 -1.12 -12.74
N LEU A 122 -16.65 -2.26 -12.36
CA LEU A 122 -16.41 -2.87 -11.04
C LEU A 122 -14.98 -3.40 -10.90
N TRP A 123 -14.38 -3.89 -11.98
CA TRP A 123 -13.00 -4.38 -11.97
C TRP A 123 -12.00 -3.27 -11.62
N GLN A 124 -12.29 -2.03 -12.01
CA GLN A 124 -11.46 -0.87 -11.66
C GLN A 124 -11.38 -0.60 -10.15
N PHE A 125 -12.43 -0.95 -9.38
CA PHE A 125 -12.42 -0.86 -7.91
C PHE A 125 -11.52 -1.92 -7.26
N VAL A 126 -11.35 -3.06 -7.92
CA VAL A 126 -10.53 -4.16 -7.41
C VAL A 126 -9.09 -3.97 -7.83
N ASN A 127 -8.84 -3.73 -9.11
CA ASN A 127 -7.48 -3.66 -9.63
C ASN A 127 -6.78 -2.34 -9.24
N GLY A 128 -7.50 -1.24 -9.00
CA GLY A 128 -6.91 0.07 -8.68
C GLY A 128 -6.35 0.84 -9.89
N ASN A 129 -6.78 0.51 -11.12
CA ASN A 129 -6.39 1.17 -12.37
C ASN A 129 -7.18 2.47 -12.64
N ALA A 130 -8.13 2.84 -11.80
CA ALA A 130 -8.95 4.03 -12.01
C ALA A 130 -8.12 5.34 -12.06
N ALA A 131 -6.98 5.39 -11.35
CA ALA A 131 -6.01 6.48 -11.44
C ALA A 131 -4.60 6.02 -11.01
N PRO A 132 -3.52 6.74 -11.40
CA PRO A 132 -2.13 6.34 -11.16
C PRO A 132 -1.68 6.16 -9.72
N HIS A 133 -2.44 6.68 -8.76
CA HIS A 133 -2.15 6.60 -7.33
C HIS A 133 -3.15 5.71 -6.57
N LEU A 134 -4.21 5.20 -7.23
CA LEU A 134 -5.23 4.39 -6.55
C LEU A 134 -4.83 2.93 -6.34
N TRP A 135 -3.82 2.44 -7.06
CA TRP A 135 -3.30 1.09 -6.86
C TRP A 135 -2.80 0.85 -5.43
N TYR A 136 -2.32 1.89 -4.75
CA TYR A 136 -1.93 1.80 -3.33
C TYR A 136 -3.12 1.51 -2.42
N ASN A 137 -4.31 2.06 -2.72
CA ASN A 137 -5.51 1.79 -1.92
C ASN A 137 -5.89 0.32 -2.00
N THR A 138 -5.84 -0.27 -3.20
CA THR A 138 -6.04 -1.71 -3.41
C THR A 138 -5.06 -2.55 -2.57
N MET A 139 -3.80 -2.15 -2.48
CA MET A 139 -2.80 -2.85 -1.67
C MET A 139 -3.07 -2.73 -0.17
N MET A 140 -3.35 -1.52 0.28
CA MET A 140 -3.65 -1.25 1.69
C MET A 140 -4.87 -2.05 2.16
N LEU A 141 -5.92 -2.15 1.33
CA LEU A 141 -7.10 -2.97 1.61
C LEU A 141 -6.74 -4.45 1.85
N GLN A 142 -5.79 -5.01 1.09
CA GLN A 142 -5.35 -6.39 1.31
C GLN A 142 -4.70 -6.55 2.69
N PHE A 143 -3.88 -5.60 3.13
CA PHE A 143 -3.27 -5.66 4.46
C PHE A 143 -4.26 -5.53 5.61
N ILE A 144 -5.32 -4.72 5.45
CA ILE A 144 -6.43 -4.63 6.42
C ILE A 144 -7.13 -5.98 6.55
N ILE A 145 -7.45 -6.62 5.42
CA ILE A 145 -8.10 -7.93 5.41
C ILE A 145 -7.20 -9.00 6.05
N LEU A 146 -5.88 -8.89 5.83
CA LEU A 146 -4.87 -9.78 6.40
C LEU A 146 -4.52 -9.46 7.86
N MET A 147 -5.15 -8.46 8.51
CA MET A 147 -4.83 -8.07 9.89
C MET A 147 -4.89 -9.22 10.91
N PRO A 148 -5.85 -10.18 10.84
CA PRO A 148 -5.84 -11.33 11.75
C PRO A 148 -4.58 -12.19 11.67
N LEU A 149 -4.00 -12.33 10.47
CA LEU A 149 -2.72 -13.01 10.26
C LEU A 149 -1.59 -12.23 10.94
N PHE A 150 -1.57 -10.91 10.78
CA PHE A 150 -0.58 -10.06 11.42
C PHE A 150 -0.67 -10.11 12.96
N TRP A 151 -1.88 -10.14 13.53
CA TRP A 151 -2.06 -10.34 14.98
C TRP A 151 -1.57 -11.70 15.47
N ALA A 152 -1.90 -12.77 14.74
CA ALA A 152 -1.47 -14.12 15.10
C ALA A 152 0.06 -14.24 15.12
N LEU A 153 0.72 -13.69 14.10
CA LEU A 153 2.17 -13.67 14.00
C LEU A 153 2.81 -12.74 15.03
N GLY A 154 2.24 -11.57 15.30
CA GLY A 154 2.77 -10.64 16.30
C GLY A 154 2.77 -11.25 17.69
N ARG A 155 1.66 -11.91 18.08
CA ARG A 155 1.57 -12.65 19.35
C ARG A 155 2.53 -13.84 19.39
N TRP A 156 2.72 -14.53 18.27
CA TRP A 156 3.69 -15.61 18.18
C TRP A 156 5.14 -15.11 18.35
N CYS A 157 5.48 -13.97 17.75
CA CYS A 157 6.80 -13.33 17.87
C CYS A 157 7.07 -12.80 19.28
N GLN A 158 6.08 -12.21 19.96
CA GLN A 158 6.21 -11.70 21.34
C GLN A 158 6.67 -12.78 22.33
N SER A 159 6.32 -14.04 22.09
CA SER A 159 6.68 -15.12 23.01
C SER A 159 8.18 -15.44 23.06
N ARG A 160 8.93 -15.25 21.96
CA ARG A 160 10.38 -15.51 21.88
C ARG A 160 11.04 -14.67 20.78
N PRO A 161 12.13 -13.93 21.06
CA PRO A 161 12.80 -13.09 20.06
C PRO A 161 13.36 -13.88 18.87
N ARG A 162 13.71 -15.16 19.06
CA ARG A 162 14.13 -16.05 17.95
C ARG A 162 13.03 -16.26 16.90
N ARG A 163 11.75 -16.19 17.27
CA ARG A 163 10.62 -16.33 16.33
C ARG A 163 10.53 -15.12 15.39
N GLY A 164 10.86 -13.92 15.88
CA GLY A 164 10.96 -12.72 15.05
C GLY A 164 12.00 -12.86 13.94
N TRP A 165 13.19 -13.39 14.25
CA TRP A 165 14.20 -13.68 13.23
C TRP A 165 13.78 -14.74 12.21
N ILE A 166 12.96 -15.71 12.62
CA ILE A 166 12.40 -16.71 11.70
C ILE A 166 11.40 -16.05 10.75
N VAL A 167 10.49 -15.20 11.26
CA VAL A 167 9.57 -14.44 10.41
C VAL A 167 10.36 -13.57 9.44
N PHE A 168 11.32 -12.78 9.94
CA PHE A 168 12.17 -11.92 9.12
C PHE A 168 12.89 -12.67 8.00
N GLY A 169 13.55 -13.78 8.33
CA GLY A 169 14.26 -14.60 7.36
C GLY A 169 13.30 -15.26 6.35
N GLY A 170 12.17 -15.79 6.82
CA GLY A 170 11.14 -16.40 5.99
C GLY A 170 10.50 -15.41 5.02
N THR A 171 10.12 -14.23 5.50
CA THR A 171 9.54 -13.16 4.66
C THR A 171 10.56 -12.62 3.68
N THR A 172 11.84 -12.49 4.07
CA THR A 172 12.90 -12.12 3.12
C THR A 172 13.02 -13.15 2.00
N LEU A 173 13.08 -14.43 2.34
CA LEU A 173 13.22 -15.51 1.38
C LEU A 173 12.03 -15.55 0.41
N VAL A 174 10.80 -15.45 0.93
CA VAL A 174 9.59 -15.38 0.11
C VAL A 174 9.64 -14.18 -0.83
N ALA A 175 10.10 -13.02 -0.36
CA ALA A 175 10.23 -11.85 -1.22
C ALA A 175 11.24 -12.05 -2.34
N VAL A 176 12.41 -12.61 -2.05
CA VAL A 176 13.45 -12.87 -3.05
C VAL A 176 12.94 -13.87 -4.08
N LEU A 177 12.32 -14.96 -3.65
CA LEU A 177 11.74 -15.97 -4.55
C LEU A 177 10.62 -15.38 -5.39
N TRP A 178 9.76 -14.54 -4.81
CA TRP A 178 8.69 -13.86 -5.52
C TRP A 178 9.23 -12.88 -6.56
N LEU A 179 10.22 -12.06 -6.21
CA LEU A 179 10.86 -11.12 -7.15
C LEU A 179 11.54 -11.87 -8.29
N TRP A 180 12.21 -12.98 -7.99
CA TRP A 180 12.82 -13.84 -9.02
C TRP A 180 11.77 -14.44 -9.96
N PHE A 181 10.68 -14.99 -9.41
CA PHE A 181 9.56 -15.49 -10.21
C PHE A 181 8.93 -14.37 -11.07
N TYR A 182 8.67 -13.22 -10.46
CA TYR A 182 8.03 -12.08 -11.12
C TYR A 182 8.90 -11.56 -12.26
N ASP A 183 10.22 -11.46 -12.06
CA ASP A 183 11.16 -11.06 -13.10
C ASP A 183 11.14 -12.01 -14.30
N GLN A 184 11.23 -13.33 -14.04
CA GLN A 184 11.31 -14.36 -15.07
C GLN A 184 10.01 -14.58 -15.83
N GLN A 185 8.84 -14.44 -15.18
CA GLN A 185 7.55 -14.77 -15.77
C GLN A 185 6.77 -13.56 -16.25
N VAL A 186 6.86 -12.44 -15.53
CA VAL A 186 6.05 -11.24 -15.77
C VAL A 186 6.90 -10.13 -16.36
N PHE A 187 7.98 -9.72 -15.70
CA PHE A 187 8.68 -8.50 -16.10
C PHE A 187 9.44 -8.64 -17.43
N HIS A 188 10.25 -9.68 -17.57
CA HIS A 188 10.96 -10.04 -18.81
C HIS A 188 10.41 -11.31 -19.47
N GLY A 189 9.36 -11.87 -18.87
CA GLY A 189 8.83 -13.17 -19.21
C GLY A 189 7.68 -13.18 -20.22
N PRO A 190 7.18 -14.39 -20.55
CA PRO A 190 6.12 -14.59 -21.53
C PRO A 190 4.77 -13.98 -21.12
N HIS A 191 4.53 -13.71 -19.82
CA HIS A 191 3.25 -13.23 -19.29
C HIS A 191 3.24 -11.73 -18.94
N SER A 192 4.11 -10.94 -19.54
CA SER A 192 4.24 -9.49 -19.27
C SER A 192 2.95 -8.67 -19.47
N ARG A 193 2.05 -9.11 -20.36
CA ARG A 193 0.77 -8.43 -20.61
C ARG A 193 -0.39 -9.01 -19.83
N ASP A 194 -0.37 -10.30 -19.54
CA ASP A 194 -1.52 -11.00 -18.96
C ASP A 194 -1.48 -10.95 -17.43
N TRP A 195 -0.29 -11.01 -16.85
CA TRP A 195 -0.07 -11.12 -15.41
C TRP A 195 0.45 -9.83 -14.77
N TYR A 196 0.32 -8.71 -15.47
CA TYR A 196 0.83 -7.43 -14.97
C TYR A 196 0.26 -7.08 -13.60
N LEU A 197 -0.99 -7.46 -13.29
CA LEU A 197 -1.63 -7.23 -11.99
C LEU A 197 -1.06 -8.06 -10.83
N LEU A 198 -0.15 -9.00 -11.07
CA LEU A 198 0.56 -9.70 -9.99
C LEU A 198 1.41 -8.74 -9.16
N ASP A 199 1.83 -7.62 -9.77
CA ASP A 199 2.42 -6.51 -9.05
C ASP A 199 1.47 -5.86 -8.05
N ARG A 200 0.17 -6.19 -8.02
CA ARG A 200 -0.81 -5.61 -7.08
C ARG A 200 -1.13 -6.50 -5.90
N LEU A 201 -0.70 -7.75 -5.94
CA LEU A 201 -0.92 -8.68 -4.85
C LEU A 201 -0.03 -8.34 -3.65
N PHE A 202 -0.55 -8.55 -2.44
CA PHE A 202 0.14 -8.24 -1.20
C PHE A 202 1.53 -8.91 -1.10
N ILE A 203 1.72 -10.05 -1.75
CA ILE A 203 3.00 -10.78 -1.80
C ILE A 203 4.12 -9.88 -2.36
N SER A 204 3.80 -9.04 -3.34
CA SER A 204 4.75 -8.08 -3.94
C SER A 204 5.25 -7.02 -2.96
N PHE A 205 4.50 -6.76 -1.87
CA PHE A 205 4.82 -5.75 -0.85
C PHE A 205 4.93 -6.33 0.55
N GLN A 206 4.99 -7.65 0.66
CA GLN A 206 4.85 -8.33 1.94
C GLN A 206 5.94 -7.89 2.92
N ILE A 207 7.15 -7.57 2.45
CA ILE A 207 8.25 -7.07 3.30
C ILE A 207 7.77 -5.88 4.13
N PHE A 208 7.08 -4.93 3.52
CA PHE A 208 6.66 -3.69 4.18
C PHE A 208 5.57 -3.94 5.22
N GLY A 209 4.65 -4.88 4.96
CA GLY A 209 3.64 -5.27 5.93
C GLY A 209 4.19 -6.09 7.09
N PHE A 210 5.02 -7.09 6.82
CA PHE A 210 5.59 -7.97 7.84
C PHE A 210 6.67 -7.28 8.70
N TYR A 211 7.45 -6.36 8.13
CA TYR A 211 8.44 -5.61 8.92
C TYR A 211 7.82 -4.45 9.69
N GLY A 212 6.64 -3.99 9.27
CA GLY A 212 5.87 -3.01 10.03
C GLY A 212 5.30 -3.59 11.32
N MET A 213 5.13 -4.91 11.44
CA MET A 213 4.62 -5.57 12.66
C MET A 213 5.69 -5.73 13.74
#